data_AF-A0AAW0KXT4-F1
#
_entry.id   AF-A0AAW0KXT4-F1
#
_cell.length_a   1.000
_cell.length_b   1.000
_cell.length_c   1.000
_cell.angle_alpha   90.00
_cell.angle_beta   90.00
_cell.angle_gamma   90.00
#
_symmetry.space_group_name_H-M   'P 1'
#
loop_
_entity.id
_entity.type
_entity.pdbx_description
1 polymer ?
#
loop_
_entity_poly.entity_id
_entity_poly.type
_entity_poly.pdbx_seq_one_letter_code
_entity_poly.pdbx_strand_id
1 'polypeptide(L)'
;MAWRPVMGLILIFSLVIYEEWVSIPSCKLVPTSTTDLELELELDHPDDLKVMLVANLLLLGSESPFFNSNFRDYYLSKFFRKSFESLKPDMLLVLGDVSAKGSELTRSKWVSVLHQFHGLLGPFIGLPYHVILGDRDIGECSELNVKSVNWMASNFPGLDSAGCGAFEISNISFVSLNAVALLCGNNNLRFGVEKVVERESVDLQMETEGAAEVMNTASKLRETDHNFGWKENSVSSGSGPVLLLHFPLYQAVDCNCSGFNAFKRTLKHSQESSNMLGSRRLVETGPYKLSQTLPRNATEYIFQALKPRLIAK
;
A
#
# COMPACT_ATOMS: atom_id res chain seq x y z
N MET A 1 -40.97 -33.43 22.78
CA MET A 1 -41.00 -32.01 22.39
C MET A 1 -39.71 -31.32 22.86
N ALA A 2 -38.54 -31.69 22.31
CA ALA A 2 -37.23 -31.23 22.79
C ALA A 2 -36.34 -30.57 21.69
N TRP A 3 -36.83 -30.46 20.45
CA TRP A 3 -36.03 -29.98 19.32
C TRP A 3 -35.92 -28.46 19.20
N ARG A 4 -36.86 -27.70 19.77
CA ARG A 4 -36.83 -26.23 19.71
C ARG A 4 -35.59 -25.61 20.40
N PRO A 5 -35.20 -26.02 21.63
CA PRO A 5 -33.98 -25.49 22.24
C PRO A 5 -32.71 -25.97 21.54
N VAL A 6 -32.68 -27.22 21.05
CA VAL A 6 -31.54 -27.80 20.32
C VAL A 6 -31.32 -27.08 18.99
N MET A 7 -32.38 -26.74 18.27
CA MET A 7 -32.29 -26.00 17.00
C MET A 7 -31.78 -24.57 17.20
N GLY A 8 -32.17 -23.90 18.29
CA GLY A 8 -31.62 -22.59 18.67
C GLY A 8 -30.11 -22.65 18.96
N LEU A 9 -29.66 -23.68 19.68
CA LEU A 9 -28.24 -23.89 19.97
C LEU A 9 -27.42 -24.18 18.70
N ILE A 10 -27.94 -25.00 17.78
CA ILE A 10 -27.29 -25.28 16.49
C ILE A 10 -27.15 -24.01 15.66
N LEU A 11 -28.17 -23.14 15.65
CA LEU A 11 -28.11 -21.85 14.94
C LEU A 11 -27.07 -20.92 15.55
N ILE A 12 -27.00 -20.80 16.87
CA ILE A 12 -25.98 -19.99 17.55
C ILE A 12 -24.59 -20.53 17.25
N PHE A 13 -24.39 -21.85 17.36
CA PHE A 13 -23.10 -22.47 17.09
C PHE A 13 -22.68 -22.31 15.62
N SER A 14 -23.62 -22.46 14.69
CA SER A 14 -23.39 -22.20 13.26
C SER A 14 -23.00 -20.74 13.00
N LEU A 15 -23.64 -19.78 13.68
CA LEU A 15 -23.32 -18.36 13.56
C LEU A 15 -21.92 -18.05 14.11
N VAL A 16 -21.54 -18.63 15.25
CA VAL A 16 -20.19 -18.48 15.83
C VAL A 16 -19.13 -19.08 14.90
N ILE A 17 -19.37 -20.27 14.35
CA ILE A 17 -18.45 -20.89 13.38
C ILE A 17 -18.33 -20.03 12.12
N TYR A 18 -19.45 -19.54 11.60
CA TYR A 18 -19.45 -18.70 10.40
C TYR A 18 -18.70 -17.38 10.65
N GLU A 19 -18.94 -16.74 11.78
CA GLU A 19 -18.29 -15.49 12.21
C GLU A 19 -16.79 -15.68 12.50
N GLU A 20 -16.37 -16.87 12.95
CA GLU A 20 -14.97 -17.24 13.01
C GLU A 20 -14.36 -17.45 11.63
N TRP A 21 -15.04 -18.19 10.77
CA TRP A 21 -14.58 -18.58 9.43
C TRP A 21 -14.41 -17.38 8.49
N VAL A 22 -15.38 -16.47 8.45
CA VAL A 22 -15.37 -15.31 7.54
C VAL A 22 -14.23 -14.32 7.83
N SER A 23 -13.71 -14.32 9.06
CA SER A 23 -12.57 -13.47 9.46
C SER A 23 -11.22 -14.13 9.29
N ILE A 24 -11.15 -15.43 8.95
CA ILE A 24 -9.86 -16.10 8.72
C ILE A 24 -9.32 -15.64 7.36
N PRO A 25 -8.10 -15.08 7.29
CA PRO A 25 -7.50 -14.75 6.01
C PRO A 25 -7.30 -16.03 5.18
N SER A 26 -7.76 -16.01 3.93
CA SER A 26 -7.48 -17.07 2.97
C SER A 26 -6.19 -16.73 2.24
N CYS A 27 -5.14 -17.51 2.49
CA CYS A 27 -3.86 -17.35 1.81
C CYS A 27 -3.81 -18.26 0.59
N LYS A 28 -3.51 -17.70 -0.58
CA LYS A 28 -3.05 -18.46 -1.75
C LYS A 28 -1.60 -18.13 -1.97
N LEU A 29 -0.74 -19.14 -1.87
CA LEU A 29 0.65 -18.99 -2.28
C LEU A 29 0.67 -18.76 -3.79
N VAL A 30 1.29 -17.65 -4.20
CA VAL A 30 1.56 -17.37 -5.60
C VAL A 30 3.00 -17.82 -5.84
N PRO A 31 3.23 -18.99 -6.46
CA PRO A 31 4.58 -19.47 -6.71
C PRO A 31 5.29 -18.51 -7.67
N THR A 32 6.52 -18.15 -7.34
CA THR A 32 7.29 -17.15 -8.11
C THR A 32 8.09 -17.81 -9.25
N SER A 33 8.27 -19.13 -9.27
CA SER A 33 8.72 -19.87 -10.46
C SER A 33 8.36 -21.37 -10.41
N THR A 34 8.35 -22.04 -11.56
CA THR A 34 8.03 -23.49 -11.69
C THR A 34 9.14 -24.43 -11.21
N THR A 35 10.20 -23.91 -10.59
CA THR A 35 11.32 -24.68 -10.02
C THR A 35 11.28 -24.78 -8.49
N ASP A 36 10.27 -24.19 -7.83
CA ASP A 36 10.32 -23.94 -6.38
C ASP A 36 9.64 -25.04 -5.53
N LEU A 37 9.13 -26.11 -6.14
CA LEU A 37 8.44 -27.20 -5.42
C LEU A 37 9.38 -28.08 -4.54
N GLU A 38 10.70 -27.94 -4.68
CA GLU A 38 11.69 -28.61 -3.79
C GLU A 38 12.35 -27.65 -2.79
N LEU A 39 12.07 -26.34 -2.84
CA LEU A 39 12.63 -25.29 -1.95
C LEU A 39 11.66 -24.81 -0.86
N GLU A 40 10.51 -25.48 -0.69
CA GLU A 40 9.46 -25.09 0.26
C GLU A 40 9.87 -25.22 1.76
N LEU A 41 11.08 -25.71 2.07
CA LEU A 41 11.60 -25.79 3.46
C LEU A 41 12.70 -24.77 3.79
N GLU A 42 13.16 -23.95 2.84
CA GLU A 42 14.20 -22.94 3.07
C GLU A 42 13.74 -21.48 2.92
N LEU A 43 12.46 -21.21 2.61
CA LEU A 43 11.96 -19.85 2.31
C LEU A 43 11.61 -18.97 3.53
N ASP A 44 11.74 -19.48 4.76
CA ASP A 44 11.60 -18.65 5.97
C ASP A 44 13.00 -18.38 6.53
N HIS A 45 13.83 -17.68 5.74
CA HIS A 45 15.05 -17.13 6.32
C HIS A 45 14.60 -16.15 7.41
N PRO A 46 15.10 -16.28 8.66
CA PRO A 46 14.65 -15.45 9.77
C PRO A 46 14.99 -13.95 9.58
N ASP A 47 15.68 -13.62 8.49
CA ASP A 47 16.16 -12.30 8.09
C ASP A 47 15.42 -11.78 6.83
N ASP A 48 14.27 -12.34 6.47
CA ASP A 48 13.43 -11.79 5.40
C ASP A 48 12.38 -10.82 5.98
N LEU A 49 12.25 -9.64 5.36
CA LEU A 49 11.28 -8.63 5.77
C LEU A 49 9.86 -9.04 5.36
N LYS A 50 8.98 -9.29 6.34
CA LYS A 50 7.57 -9.64 6.11
C LYS A 50 6.69 -8.40 6.13
N VAL A 51 6.10 -8.08 4.99
CA VAL A 51 5.24 -6.89 4.85
C VAL A 51 3.80 -7.29 4.59
N MET A 52 2.86 -6.73 5.36
CA MET A 52 1.43 -6.82 5.06
C MET A 52 1.01 -5.60 4.24
N LEU A 53 0.50 -5.83 3.03
CA LEU A 53 0.01 -4.76 2.15
C LEU A 53 -1.52 -4.75 2.15
N VAL A 54 -2.10 -3.58 2.38
CA VAL A 54 -3.57 -3.36 2.34
C VAL A 54 -3.87 -2.13 1.50
N ALA A 55 -5.02 -2.11 0.84
CA ALA A 55 -5.49 -0.97 0.06
C ALA A 55 -7.00 -0.81 0.25
N ASN A 56 -7.52 0.39 -0.01
CA ASN A 56 -8.96 0.65 -0.10
C ASN A 56 -9.72 0.27 1.17
N LEU A 57 -9.28 0.80 2.32
CA LEU A 57 -9.99 0.63 3.58
C LEU A 57 -11.37 1.31 3.54
N LEU A 58 -11.49 2.41 2.79
CA LEU A 58 -12.76 3.10 2.49
C LEU A 58 -13.58 3.39 3.76
N LEU A 59 -12.90 3.89 4.78
CA LEU A 59 -13.48 4.27 6.07
C LEU A 59 -14.41 5.48 5.89
N LEU A 60 -15.53 5.48 6.62
CA LEU A 60 -16.55 6.52 6.50
C LEU A 60 -16.50 7.54 7.66
N GLY A 61 -15.73 7.25 8.71
CA GLY A 61 -15.65 8.06 9.91
C GLY A 61 -17.03 8.32 10.51
N SER A 62 -17.30 9.59 10.83
CA SER A 62 -18.57 10.04 11.39
C SER A 62 -19.78 9.90 10.44
N GLU A 63 -19.55 9.67 9.14
CA GLU A 63 -20.62 9.45 8.16
C GLU A 63 -21.02 7.98 8.04
N SER A 64 -20.40 7.08 8.81
CA SER A 64 -20.70 5.65 8.77
C SER A 64 -22.12 5.37 9.29
N PRO A 65 -23.02 4.79 8.48
CA PRO A 65 -24.28 4.25 8.99
C PRO A 65 -24.00 3.22 10.09
N PHE A 66 -24.87 3.15 11.10
CA PHE A 66 -24.71 2.24 12.24
C PHE A 66 -24.39 0.80 11.83
N PHE A 67 -25.04 0.28 10.78
CA PHE A 67 -24.77 -1.07 10.26
C PHE A 67 -23.39 -1.23 9.62
N ASN A 68 -22.89 -0.22 8.91
CA ASN A 68 -21.55 -0.26 8.33
C ASN A 68 -20.48 -0.18 9.42
N SER A 69 -20.64 0.73 10.38
CA SER A 69 -19.70 0.91 11.49
C SER A 69 -19.58 -0.37 12.32
N ASN A 70 -20.71 -0.99 12.68
CA ASN A 70 -20.68 -2.13 13.60
C ASN A 70 -20.43 -3.48 12.93
N PHE A 71 -20.75 -3.63 11.64
CA PHE A 71 -20.51 -4.90 10.93
C PHE A 71 -19.16 -4.87 10.23
N ARG A 72 -18.98 -3.97 9.25
CA ARG A 72 -17.77 -3.97 8.41
C ARG A 72 -16.51 -3.75 9.23
N ASP A 73 -16.51 -2.75 10.12
CA ASP A 73 -15.30 -2.42 10.88
C ASP A 73 -14.98 -3.51 11.91
N TYR A 74 -16.01 -4.15 12.49
CA TYR A 74 -15.82 -5.32 13.35
C TYR A 74 -15.13 -6.47 12.63
N TYR A 75 -15.64 -6.87 11.46
CA TYR A 75 -15.03 -7.96 10.68
C TYR A 75 -13.65 -7.59 10.15
N LEU A 76 -13.43 -6.34 9.75
CA LEU A 76 -12.14 -5.85 9.29
C LEU A 76 -11.11 -5.83 10.42
N SER A 77 -11.46 -5.36 11.61
CA SER A 77 -10.59 -5.42 12.79
C SER A 77 -10.25 -6.86 13.18
N LYS A 78 -11.25 -7.77 13.15
CA LYS A 78 -11.04 -9.19 13.42
C LYS A 78 -10.13 -9.85 12.37
N PHE A 79 -10.29 -9.48 11.09
CA PHE A 79 -9.43 -9.92 9.98
C PHE A 79 -7.99 -9.46 10.17
N PHE A 80 -7.78 -8.17 10.50
CA PHE A 80 -6.44 -7.66 10.80
C PHE A 80 -5.83 -8.43 11.96
N ARG A 81 -6.55 -8.60 13.07
CA ARG A 81 -6.08 -9.35 14.23
C ARG A 81 -5.59 -10.75 13.88
N LYS A 82 -6.41 -11.52 13.19
CA LYS A 82 -6.03 -12.88 12.77
C LYS A 82 -4.86 -12.88 11.78
N SER A 83 -4.80 -11.89 10.89
CA SER A 83 -3.71 -11.76 9.92
C SER A 83 -2.38 -11.45 10.60
N PHE A 84 -2.34 -10.51 11.54
CA PHE A 84 -1.13 -10.20 12.30
C PHE A 84 -0.68 -11.38 13.19
N GLU A 85 -1.63 -12.06 13.86
CA GLU A 85 -1.33 -13.24 14.68
C GLU A 85 -0.78 -14.40 13.85
N SER A 86 -1.33 -14.63 12.66
CA SER A 86 -0.96 -15.75 11.80
C SER A 86 0.29 -15.47 10.95
N LEU A 87 0.40 -14.29 10.36
CA LEU A 87 1.45 -13.96 9.39
C LEU A 87 2.67 -13.30 10.04
N LYS A 88 2.49 -12.69 11.23
CA LYS A 88 3.53 -11.97 11.98
C LYS A 88 4.35 -11.03 11.09
N PRO A 89 3.72 -10.06 10.39
CA PRO A 89 4.44 -9.12 9.56
C PRO A 89 5.27 -8.17 10.43
N ASP A 90 6.41 -7.74 9.91
CA ASP A 90 7.30 -6.74 10.50
C ASP A 90 6.79 -5.31 10.25
N MET A 91 5.99 -5.13 9.18
CA MET A 91 5.46 -3.82 8.78
C MET A 91 4.08 -3.91 8.11
N LEU A 92 3.27 -2.86 8.29
CA LEU A 92 2.04 -2.63 7.51
C LEU A 92 2.21 -1.51 6.47
N LEU A 93 1.89 -1.79 5.22
CA LEU A 93 1.79 -0.79 4.15
C LEU A 93 0.33 -0.60 3.73
N VAL A 94 -0.15 0.65 3.74
CA VAL A 94 -1.49 1.02 3.29
C VAL A 94 -1.40 1.80 1.98
N LEU A 95 -1.84 1.18 0.88
CA LEU A 95 -1.76 1.69 -0.49
C LEU A 95 -2.92 2.64 -0.84
N GLY A 96 -3.20 3.61 0.03
CA GLY A 96 -4.20 4.66 -0.21
C GLY A 96 -5.65 4.23 -0.02
N ASP A 97 -6.52 5.21 -0.24
CA ASP A 97 -7.96 5.15 -0.02
C ASP A 97 -8.30 4.68 1.40
N VAL A 98 -7.70 5.38 2.37
CA VAL A 98 -8.03 5.19 3.79
C VAL A 98 -9.49 5.60 4.02
N SER A 99 -9.90 6.75 3.49
CA SER A 99 -11.28 7.23 3.54
C SER A 99 -12.02 6.95 2.25
N ALA A 100 -13.32 6.67 2.34
CA ALA A 100 -14.18 6.58 1.16
C ALA A 100 -14.47 7.93 0.50
N LYS A 101 -14.34 9.03 1.26
CA LYS A 101 -14.74 10.40 0.84
C LYS A 101 -13.78 11.47 1.34
N GLY A 102 -12.52 11.12 1.55
CA GLY A 102 -11.53 11.98 2.20
C GLY A 102 -11.46 13.40 1.66
N SER A 103 -11.45 13.56 0.35
CA SER A 103 -11.36 14.87 -0.31
C SER A 103 -12.58 15.76 -0.04
N GLU A 104 -13.74 15.17 0.23
CA GLU A 104 -15.00 15.86 0.52
C GLU A 104 -15.14 16.21 2.01
N LEU A 105 -14.33 15.62 2.90
CA LEU A 105 -14.46 15.79 4.33
C LEU A 105 -13.83 17.09 4.83
N THR A 106 -14.49 17.70 5.84
CA THR A 106 -13.85 18.74 6.64
C THR A 106 -12.73 18.13 7.50
N ARG A 107 -11.77 18.96 7.91
CA ARG A 107 -10.69 18.53 8.82
C ARG A 107 -11.20 17.83 10.09
N SER A 108 -12.29 18.33 10.67
CA SER A 108 -12.92 17.73 11.86
C SER A 108 -13.52 16.34 11.59
N LYS A 109 -14.17 16.15 10.43
CA LYS A 109 -14.71 14.84 10.04
C LYS A 109 -13.60 13.85 9.71
N TRP A 110 -12.51 14.32 9.10
CA TRP A 110 -11.34 13.49 8.82
C TRP A 110 -10.69 12.92 10.10
N VAL A 111 -10.64 13.68 11.19
CA VAL A 111 -10.18 13.17 12.49
C VAL A 111 -11.00 11.95 12.94
N SER A 112 -12.29 11.89 12.61
CA SER A 112 -13.12 10.70 12.90
C SER A 112 -12.70 9.48 12.07
N VAL A 113 -12.26 9.69 10.82
CA VAL A 113 -11.68 8.64 9.99
C VAL A 113 -10.37 8.12 10.58
N LEU A 114 -9.50 9.02 11.05
CA LEU A 114 -8.24 8.64 11.71
C LEU A 114 -8.50 7.85 13.01
N HIS A 115 -9.47 8.25 13.82
CA HIS A 115 -9.87 7.47 15.00
C HIS A 115 -10.38 6.08 14.64
N GLN A 116 -11.18 5.96 13.57
CA GLN A 116 -11.64 4.66 13.07
C GLN A 116 -10.46 3.81 12.58
N PHE A 117 -9.53 4.41 11.83
CA PHE A 117 -8.32 3.76 11.34
C PHE A 117 -7.46 3.22 12.49
N HIS A 118 -7.18 4.04 13.49
CA HIS A 118 -6.46 3.62 14.69
C HIS A 118 -7.23 2.60 15.52
N GLY A 119 -8.56 2.67 15.58
CA GLY A 119 -9.39 1.66 16.24
C GLY A 119 -9.32 0.30 15.56
N LEU A 120 -9.27 0.27 14.22
CA LEU A 120 -9.10 -0.96 13.44
C LEU A 120 -7.74 -1.61 13.67
N LEU A 121 -6.67 -0.81 13.67
CA LEU A 121 -5.30 -1.28 13.87
C LEU A 121 -4.97 -1.56 15.34
N GLY A 122 -5.64 -0.86 16.27
CA GLY A 122 -5.60 -0.97 17.72
C GLY A 122 -4.36 -1.69 18.31
N PRO A 123 -4.46 -3.01 18.55
CA PRO A 123 -3.39 -3.78 19.20
C PRO A 123 -2.07 -3.85 18.43
N PHE A 124 -2.04 -3.44 17.16
CA PHE A 124 -0.87 -3.52 16.27
C PHE A 124 -0.22 -2.15 15.98
N ILE A 125 -0.64 -1.08 16.66
CA ILE A 125 -0.01 0.25 16.54
C ILE A 125 1.49 0.24 16.95
N GLY A 126 1.95 -0.81 17.64
CA GLY A 126 3.37 -1.02 17.94
C GLY A 126 4.22 -1.46 16.74
N LEU A 127 3.60 -1.91 15.64
CA LEU A 127 4.31 -2.24 14.40
C LEU A 127 4.48 -0.98 13.53
N PRO A 128 5.64 -0.80 12.90
CA PRO A 128 5.82 0.25 11.90
C PRO A 128 4.77 0.15 10.79
N TYR A 129 4.17 1.29 10.44
CA TYR A 129 3.26 1.36 9.31
C TYR A 129 3.53 2.60 8.46
N HIS A 130 3.26 2.49 7.16
CA HIS A 130 3.34 3.59 6.21
C HIS A 130 2.07 3.66 5.38
N VAL A 131 1.55 4.86 5.18
CA VAL A 131 0.32 5.10 4.43
C VAL A 131 0.66 6.02 3.26
N ILE A 132 0.25 5.63 2.05
CA ILE A 132 0.28 6.53 0.89
C ILE A 132 -1.12 7.10 0.66
N LEU A 133 -1.23 8.23 -0.03
CA LEU A 133 -2.52 8.89 -0.28
C LEU A 133 -3.15 8.41 -1.61
N GLY A 134 -4.43 8.05 -1.57
CA GLY A 134 -5.23 7.69 -2.75
C GLY A 134 -6.12 8.82 -3.26
N ASP A 135 -6.80 8.62 -4.39
CA ASP A 135 -7.68 9.65 -4.97
C ASP A 135 -8.89 9.95 -4.09
N ARG A 136 -9.39 8.96 -3.33
CA ARG A 136 -10.47 9.19 -2.37
C ARG A 136 -10.02 10.03 -1.19
N ASP A 137 -8.74 9.97 -0.84
CA ASP A 137 -8.19 10.73 0.28
C ASP A 137 -8.01 12.21 -0.12
N ILE A 138 -7.35 12.48 -1.25
CA ILE A 138 -6.90 13.83 -1.62
C ILE A 138 -7.63 14.48 -2.81
N GLY A 139 -8.49 13.73 -3.49
CA GLY A 139 -9.38 14.22 -4.54
C GLY A 139 -8.87 13.97 -5.96
N GLU A 140 -9.75 14.17 -6.93
CA GLU A 140 -9.41 14.10 -8.35
C GLU A 140 -8.65 15.38 -8.81
N CYS A 141 -8.23 15.43 -10.07
CA CYS A 141 -7.35 16.50 -10.57
C CYS A 141 -7.89 17.93 -10.40
N SER A 142 -9.20 18.12 -10.41
CA SER A 142 -9.82 19.44 -10.19
C SER A 142 -9.86 19.86 -8.73
N GLU A 143 -9.75 18.91 -7.79
CA GLU A 143 -9.86 19.13 -6.35
C GLU A 143 -8.49 19.18 -5.66
N LEU A 144 -7.45 18.77 -6.39
CA LEU A 144 -6.10 18.63 -5.87
C LEU A 144 -5.53 19.97 -5.39
N ASN A 145 -5.31 20.09 -4.07
CA ASN A 145 -4.85 21.33 -3.44
C ASN A 145 -3.65 21.09 -2.53
N VAL A 146 -2.59 21.90 -2.69
CA VAL A 146 -1.34 21.78 -1.92
C VAL A 146 -1.57 21.83 -0.40
N LYS A 147 -2.42 22.76 0.08
CA LYS A 147 -2.67 22.91 1.52
C LYS A 147 -3.48 21.75 2.08
N SER A 148 -4.41 21.21 1.31
CA SER A 148 -5.20 20.04 1.69
C SER A 148 -4.33 18.79 1.73
N VAL A 149 -3.52 18.55 0.70
CA VAL A 149 -2.60 17.40 0.63
C VAL A 149 -1.58 17.46 1.75
N ASN A 150 -0.91 18.59 1.96
CA ASN A 150 0.05 18.74 3.06
C ASN A 150 -0.61 18.47 4.42
N TRP A 151 -1.80 19.01 4.66
CA TRP A 151 -2.52 18.76 5.89
C TRP A 151 -2.87 17.27 6.05
N MET A 152 -3.34 16.62 4.99
CA MET A 152 -3.70 15.21 5.02
C MET A 152 -2.48 14.32 5.26
N ALA A 153 -1.39 14.56 4.51
CA ALA A 153 -0.10 13.89 4.64
C ALA A 153 0.46 13.99 6.05
N SER A 154 0.35 15.15 6.71
CA SER A 154 0.84 15.38 8.07
C SER A 154 0.19 14.51 9.16
N ASN A 155 -0.92 13.83 8.86
CA ASN A 155 -1.55 12.88 9.77
C ASN A 155 -0.97 11.46 9.67
N PHE A 156 -0.12 11.19 8.69
CA PHE A 156 0.52 9.90 8.49
C PHE A 156 2.04 10.02 8.67
N PRO A 157 2.70 9.02 9.26
CA PRO A 157 4.14 9.04 9.45
C PRO A 157 4.87 9.02 8.10
N GLY A 158 5.98 9.74 8.00
CA GLY A 158 6.91 9.63 6.87
C GLY A 158 6.49 10.31 5.57
N LEU A 159 5.34 11.01 5.52
CA LEU A 159 4.94 11.79 4.35
C LEU A 159 5.36 13.27 4.44
N ASP A 160 5.78 13.82 3.31
CA ASP A 160 6.11 15.22 3.12
C ASP A 160 4.89 16.06 2.68
N SER A 161 5.11 17.35 2.44
CA SER A 161 4.04 18.27 2.02
C SER A 161 3.44 17.97 0.64
N ALA A 162 4.12 17.17 -0.18
CA ALA A 162 3.62 16.70 -1.47
C ALA A 162 2.84 15.38 -1.37
N GLY A 163 2.83 14.74 -0.19
CA GLY A 163 2.26 13.42 0.02
C GLY A 163 3.17 12.29 -0.47
N CYS A 164 4.48 12.56 -0.56
CA CYS A 164 5.51 11.58 -0.87
C CYS A 164 6.29 11.21 0.40
N GLY A 165 6.96 10.07 0.41
CA GLY A 165 7.78 9.63 1.54
C GLY A 165 8.87 8.68 1.11
N ALA A 166 10.01 8.72 1.78
CA ALA A 166 11.11 7.80 1.59
C ALA A 166 11.57 7.31 2.96
N PHE A 167 11.79 6.01 3.09
CA PHE A 167 12.19 5.38 4.34
C PHE A 167 12.90 4.06 4.07
N GLU A 168 13.63 3.56 5.06
CA GLU A 168 14.36 2.31 4.97
C GLU A 168 14.00 1.43 6.15
N ILE A 169 13.74 0.15 5.87
CA ILE A 169 13.51 -0.86 6.90
C ILE A 169 14.29 -2.11 6.51
N SER A 170 15.10 -2.60 7.45
CA SER A 170 15.92 -3.80 7.28
C SER A 170 16.77 -3.77 6.00
N ASN A 171 17.49 -2.66 5.75
CA ASN A 171 18.34 -2.48 4.57
C ASN A 171 17.58 -2.56 3.22
N ILE A 172 16.27 -2.29 3.26
CA ILE A 172 15.41 -2.16 2.08
C ILE A 172 14.85 -0.75 2.06
N SER A 173 15.23 0.01 1.03
CA SER A 173 14.72 1.36 0.80
C SER A 173 13.36 1.29 0.13
N PHE A 174 12.43 2.12 0.60
CA PHE A 174 11.08 2.29 0.09
C PHE A 174 10.86 3.73 -0.32
N VAL A 175 10.24 3.93 -1.49
CA VAL A 175 9.84 5.25 -1.97
C VAL A 175 8.37 5.23 -2.28
N SER A 176 7.62 6.12 -1.63
CA SER A 176 6.19 6.35 -1.87
C SER A 176 5.98 7.66 -2.58
N LEU A 177 5.23 7.63 -3.68
CA LEU A 177 4.96 8.81 -4.49
C LEU A 177 3.46 9.12 -4.52
N ASN A 178 3.13 10.40 -4.55
CA ASN A 178 1.78 10.87 -4.78
C ASN A 178 1.35 10.61 -6.23
N ALA A 179 0.73 9.45 -6.45
CA ALA A 179 0.30 8.99 -7.76
C ALA A 179 -0.78 9.89 -8.38
N VAL A 180 -1.63 10.53 -7.56
CA VAL A 180 -2.65 11.48 -8.05
C VAL A 180 -1.99 12.72 -8.64
N ALA A 181 -0.98 13.27 -7.96
CA ALA A 181 -0.23 14.42 -8.47
C ALA A 181 0.49 14.10 -9.79
N LEU A 182 1.05 12.89 -9.94
CA LEU A 182 1.65 12.44 -11.19
C LEU A 182 0.63 12.24 -12.31
N LEU A 183 -0.55 11.70 -11.99
CA LEU A 183 -1.65 11.49 -12.94
C LEU A 183 -2.18 12.81 -13.50
N CYS A 184 -2.34 13.82 -12.64
CA CYS A 184 -2.98 15.08 -13.00
C CYS A 184 -2.09 16.03 -13.83
N GLY A 185 -0.88 15.61 -14.18
CA GLY A 185 -0.02 16.36 -15.09
C GLY A 185 0.46 17.68 -14.49
N ASN A 186 -0.04 18.81 -14.96
CA ASN A 186 0.48 20.13 -14.58
C ASN A 186 -0.16 20.65 -13.28
N ASN A 187 0.47 20.37 -12.13
CA ASN A 187 0.04 20.87 -10.83
C ASN A 187 1.24 21.16 -9.91
N ASN A 188 1.05 22.00 -8.91
CA ASN A 188 2.11 22.43 -8.00
C ASN A 188 2.69 21.29 -7.15
N LEU A 189 1.93 20.21 -6.92
CA LEU A 189 2.41 19.06 -6.14
C LEU A 189 3.36 18.18 -6.94
N ARG A 190 3.18 18.10 -8.27
CA ARG A 190 4.06 17.34 -9.16
C ARG A 190 5.52 17.72 -9.00
N PHE A 191 5.82 19.02 -8.90
CA PHE A 191 7.19 19.47 -8.66
C PHE A 191 7.77 18.92 -7.34
N GLY A 192 6.93 18.81 -6.30
CA GLY A 192 7.30 18.16 -5.05
C GLY A 192 7.59 16.66 -5.23
N VAL A 193 6.77 15.97 -6.03
CA VAL A 193 7.00 14.55 -6.36
C VAL A 193 8.31 14.35 -7.13
N GLU A 194 8.55 15.15 -8.18
CA GLU A 194 9.77 15.12 -8.97
C GLU A 194 11.00 15.41 -8.10
N LYS A 195 10.91 16.39 -7.18
CA LYS A 195 11.98 16.67 -6.22
C LYS A 195 12.33 15.47 -5.35
N VAL A 196 11.35 14.70 -4.89
CA VAL A 196 11.62 13.46 -4.12
C VAL A 196 12.28 12.44 -5.03
N VAL A 197 11.77 12.21 -6.24
CA VAL A 197 12.37 11.27 -7.20
C VAL A 197 13.84 11.62 -7.49
N GLU A 198 14.15 12.88 -7.74
CA GLU A 198 15.54 13.33 -7.99
C GLU A 198 16.41 13.18 -6.74
N ARG A 199 15.90 13.51 -5.55
CA ARG A 199 16.65 13.36 -4.30
C ARG A 199 17.05 11.90 -4.07
N GLU A 200 16.07 10.99 -4.10
CA GLU A 200 16.33 9.57 -3.88
C GLU A 200 17.20 8.98 -5.01
N SER A 201 17.06 9.45 -6.24
CA SER A 201 17.93 9.05 -7.37
C SER A 201 19.40 9.41 -7.14
N VAL A 202 19.66 10.61 -6.61
CA VAL A 202 21.02 11.06 -6.28
C VAL A 202 21.57 10.27 -5.10
N ASP A 203 20.77 10.04 -4.06
CA ASP A 203 21.19 9.28 -2.88
C ASP A 203 21.60 7.83 -3.27
N LEU A 204 20.82 7.17 -4.14
CA LEU A 204 21.15 5.85 -4.68
C LEU A 204 22.44 5.81 -5.51
N GLN A 205 22.71 6.88 -6.26
CA GLN A 205 23.96 7.00 -7.04
C GLN A 205 25.16 7.17 -6.11
N MET A 206 25.04 8.02 -5.08
CA MET A 206 26.10 8.22 -4.08
C MET A 206 26.39 6.95 -3.29
N GLU A 207 25.38 6.16 -2.91
CA GLU A 207 25.59 4.87 -2.25
C GLU A 207 26.33 3.88 -3.14
N THR A 208 26.03 3.88 -4.44
CA THR A 208 26.70 3.01 -5.42
C THR A 208 28.16 3.41 -5.63
N GLU A 209 28.44 4.71 -5.73
CA GLU A 209 29.81 5.25 -5.87
C GLU A 209 30.61 5.08 -4.58
N GLY A 210 30.00 5.34 -3.42
CA GLY A 210 30.60 5.12 -2.11
C GLY A 210 30.89 3.64 -1.83
N ALA A 211 30.02 2.71 -2.23
CA ALA A 211 30.29 1.28 -2.15
C ALA A 211 31.46 0.86 -3.07
N ALA A 212 31.60 1.47 -4.25
CA ALA A 212 32.72 1.23 -5.15
C ALA A 212 34.05 1.79 -4.61
N GLU A 213 34.04 2.94 -3.92
CA GLU A 213 35.22 3.49 -3.23
C GLU A 213 35.57 2.72 -1.94
N VAL A 214 34.57 2.26 -1.18
CA VAL A 214 34.75 1.43 0.02
C VAL A 214 35.28 0.05 -0.36
N MET A 215 34.91 -0.52 -1.51
CA MET A 215 35.51 -1.76 -2.00
C MET A 215 37.02 -1.61 -2.33
N ASN A 216 37.50 -0.38 -2.57
CA ASN A 216 38.92 -0.07 -2.73
C ASN A 216 39.63 0.25 -1.39
N THR A 217 38.90 0.50 -0.30
CA THR A 217 39.45 0.95 0.99
C THR A 217 39.12 0.05 2.18
N ALA A 218 38.26 -0.97 2.01
CA ALA A 218 37.91 -2.00 2.99
C ALA A 218 39.05 -3.03 3.25
N SER A 219 40.30 -2.57 3.14
CA SER A 219 41.44 -3.19 3.81
C SER A 219 41.70 -2.60 5.20
N LYS A 220 40.90 -1.65 5.70
CA LYS A 220 41.09 -1.14 7.05
C LYS A 220 39.85 -0.50 7.67
N LEU A 221 39.53 -1.02 8.85
CA LEU A 221 38.82 -0.40 9.98
C LEU A 221 37.28 -0.44 9.96
N ARG A 222 36.77 -1.45 10.69
CA ARG A 222 35.43 -1.47 11.28
C ARG A 222 35.39 -0.65 12.57
N GLU A 223 34.16 -0.30 12.96
CA GLU A 223 33.64 0.11 14.28
C GLU A 223 33.36 1.59 14.50
N THR A 224 32.07 1.94 14.52
CA THR A 224 31.31 2.61 15.62
C THR A 224 29.90 2.94 15.08
N ASP A 225 28.84 2.21 15.43
CA ASP A 225 28.03 2.16 16.66
C ASP A 225 27.06 3.35 16.86
N HIS A 226 25.79 3.16 16.44
CA HIS A 226 24.63 3.92 16.91
C HIS A 226 23.43 2.99 17.15
N ASN A 227 23.06 2.91 18.43
CA ASN A 227 21.99 2.12 19.01
C ASN A 227 20.58 2.47 18.51
N PHE A 228 20.00 1.63 17.65
CA PHE A 228 18.59 1.21 17.68
C PHE A 228 18.54 -0.23 17.19
N GLY A 229 18.00 -1.15 18.00
CA GLY A 229 18.02 -2.58 17.74
C GLY A 229 17.09 -2.99 16.59
N TRP A 230 17.55 -2.85 15.36
CA TRP A 230 16.92 -3.41 14.16
C TRP A 230 17.80 -4.50 13.58
N LYS A 231 17.16 -5.58 13.15
CA LYS A 231 17.80 -6.79 12.64
C LYS A 231 18.22 -6.56 11.18
N GLU A 232 19.47 -6.88 10.87
CA GLU A 232 20.13 -6.64 9.58
C GLU A 232 19.79 -7.76 8.59
N ASN A 233 19.31 -7.41 7.39
CA ASN A 233 18.97 -8.36 6.32
C ASN A 233 20.04 -8.35 5.21
N SER A 234 20.31 -9.51 4.60
CA SER A 234 21.40 -9.75 3.63
C SER A 234 21.10 -9.31 2.19
N VAL A 235 20.29 -8.27 2.00
CA VAL A 235 19.95 -7.80 0.65
C VAL A 235 21.14 -7.07 0.03
N SER A 236 21.61 -7.55 -1.12
CA SER A 236 22.75 -6.97 -1.84
C SER A 236 22.50 -5.52 -2.24
N SER A 237 23.35 -4.60 -1.77
CA SER A 237 23.44 -3.21 -2.21
C SER A 237 23.61 -3.16 -3.74
N GLY A 238 22.70 -2.49 -4.44
CA GLY A 238 22.74 -2.38 -5.92
C GLY A 238 21.40 -2.51 -6.63
N SER A 239 20.30 -2.46 -5.89
CA SER A 239 18.98 -2.68 -6.42
C SER A 239 18.06 -1.57 -5.94
N GLY A 240 17.39 -0.87 -6.86
CA GLY A 240 16.60 0.31 -6.56
C GLY A 240 15.49 0.08 -5.53
N PRO A 241 14.92 1.17 -4.98
CA PRO A 241 13.96 1.11 -3.88
C PRO A 241 12.69 0.38 -4.30
N VAL A 242 11.97 -0.13 -3.31
CA VAL A 242 10.61 -0.63 -3.48
C VAL A 242 9.69 0.57 -3.68
N LEU A 243 9.03 0.61 -4.84
CA LEU A 243 8.14 1.72 -5.19
C LEU A 243 6.70 1.46 -4.71
N LEU A 244 6.17 2.39 -3.91
CA LEU A 244 4.82 2.36 -3.37
C LEU A 244 3.94 3.38 -4.08
N LEU A 245 2.91 2.90 -4.77
CA LEU A 245 1.98 3.71 -5.54
C LEU A 245 0.53 3.26 -5.33
N HIS A 246 -0.38 4.23 -5.29
CA HIS A 246 -1.81 3.97 -5.26
C HIS A 246 -2.33 3.55 -6.65
N PHE A 247 -1.82 4.16 -7.72
CA PHE A 247 -2.13 3.77 -9.10
C PHE A 247 -1.05 2.89 -9.71
N PRO A 248 -1.42 1.86 -10.49
CA PRO A 248 -0.47 1.07 -11.25
C PRO A 248 0.28 1.93 -12.28
N LEU A 249 1.52 1.54 -12.56
CA LEU A 249 2.32 2.12 -13.64
C LEU A 249 1.72 1.80 -15.01
N TYR A 250 2.05 2.60 -16.02
CA TYR A 250 1.66 2.31 -17.40
C TYR A 250 2.33 1.01 -17.87
N GLN A 251 1.52 0.05 -18.33
CA GLN A 251 2.02 -1.14 -19.02
C GLN A 251 1.87 -0.96 -20.53
N ALA A 252 3.00 -0.92 -21.25
CA ALA A 252 2.96 -1.00 -22.70
C ALA A 252 2.47 -2.39 -23.12
N VAL A 253 1.46 -2.45 -23.99
CA VAL A 253 0.85 -3.70 -24.48
C VAL A 253 1.83 -4.54 -25.32
N ASP A 254 2.98 -3.96 -25.72
CA ASP A 254 3.98 -4.59 -26.58
C ASP A 254 5.33 -4.77 -25.88
N CYS A 255 5.36 -5.46 -24.75
CA CYS A 255 6.57 -6.16 -24.35
C CYS A 255 6.26 -7.64 -24.21
N ASN A 256 6.85 -8.41 -25.12
CA ASN A 256 6.98 -9.85 -25.07
C ASN A 256 7.91 -10.25 -23.90
N CYS A 257 7.64 -9.72 -22.69
CA CYS A 257 8.22 -10.20 -21.45
C CYS A 257 7.62 -11.58 -21.24
N SER A 258 8.45 -12.62 -21.39
CA SER A 258 8.09 -13.99 -21.13
C SER A 258 7.80 -14.18 -19.63
N GLY A 259 6.59 -13.84 -19.24
CA GLY A 259 5.99 -14.05 -17.92
C GLY A 259 4.48 -14.16 -18.14
N PHE A 260 4.05 -15.38 -18.46
CA PHE A 260 2.77 -15.70 -19.10
C PHE A 260 1.52 -15.44 -18.22
N ASN A 261 0.55 -14.72 -18.81
CA ASN A 261 -0.89 -15.01 -18.80
C ASN A 261 -1.69 -15.03 -17.48
N ALA A 262 -1.79 -13.90 -16.78
CA ALA A 262 -2.95 -13.62 -15.89
C ALA A 262 -3.70 -12.29 -16.18
N PHE A 263 -3.14 -11.38 -16.97
CA PHE A 263 -3.67 -10.01 -17.10
C PHE A 263 -4.52 -9.73 -18.35
N LYS A 264 -4.78 -10.73 -19.20
CA LYS A 264 -5.44 -10.53 -20.51
C LYS A 264 -6.96 -10.25 -20.44
N ARG A 265 -7.59 -10.19 -19.25
CA ARG A 265 -9.05 -10.00 -19.14
C ARG A 265 -9.49 -8.54 -19.01
N THR A 266 -8.60 -7.62 -18.65
CA THR A 266 -8.99 -6.24 -18.31
C THR A 266 -9.03 -5.29 -19.51
N LEU A 267 -8.45 -5.68 -20.66
CA LEU A 267 -8.24 -4.77 -21.78
C LEU A 267 -9.45 -4.58 -22.73
N LYS A 268 -10.54 -5.33 -22.58
CA LYS A 268 -11.72 -5.17 -23.47
C LYS A 268 -12.66 -4.01 -23.09
N HIS A 269 -12.43 -3.31 -21.99
CA HIS A 269 -13.29 -2.21 -21.54
C HIS A 269 -12.70 -0.80 -21.69
N SER A 270 -11.46 -0.65 -22.16
CA SER A 270 -10.79 0.66 -22.23
C SER A 270 -11.20 1.52 -23.44
N GLN A 271 -11.85 0.96 -24.46
CA GLN A 271 -12.26 1.72 -25.66
C GLN A 271 -13.57 2.50 -25.54
N GLU A 272 -14.33 2.37 -24.44
CA GLU A 272 -15.67 2.97 -24.33
C GLU A 272 -15.79 4.13 -23.32
N SER A 273 -14.70 4.55 -22.68
CA SER A 273 -14.78 5.44 -21.50
C SER A 273 -14.66 6.95 -21.76
N SER A 274 -14.57 7.42 -23.02
CA SER A 274 -14.46 8.87 -23.28
C SER A 274 -15.74 9.66 -22.97
N ASN A 275 -16.86 9.01 -22.60
CA ASN A 275 -18.18 9.64 -22.45
C ASN A 275 -18.87 9.45 -21.09
N MET A 276 -18.15 9.32 -19.96
CA MET A 276 -18.78 9.34 -18.63
C MET A 276 -18.12 10.32 -17.65
N LEU A 277 -18.03 11.59 -18.07
CA LEU A 277 -17.70 12.70 -17.18
C LEU A 277 -19.00 13.30 -16.61
N GLY A 278 -19.74 12.55 -15.79
CA GLY A 278 -20.97 13.11 -15.21
C GLY A 278 -21.94 12.10 -14.63
N SER A 279 -21.56 11.43 -13.52
CA SER A 279 -22.48 11.02 -12.44
C SER A 279 -21.71 10.15 -11.43
N ARG A 280 -21.08 10.76 -10.42
CA ARG A 280 -20.44 10.05 -9.29
C ARG A 280 -20.94 10.51 -7.92
N ARG A 281 -22.09 11.19 -7.86
CA ARG A 281 -22.68 11.70 -6.59
C ARG A 281 -23.45 10.64 -5.78
N LEU A 282 -23.55 9.41 -6.26
CA LEU A 282 -24.13 8.31 -5.48
C LEU A 282 -22.99 7.47 -4.93
N VAL A 283 -23.03 7.19 -3.63
CA VAL A 283 -22.18 6.19 -2.97
C VAL A 283 -22.38 4.87 -3.69
N GLU A 284 -21.57 4.58 -4.71
CA GLU A 284 -21.63 3.33 -5.44
C GLU A 284 -21.03 2.25 -4.55
N THR A 285 -21.90 1.43 -3.98
CA THR A 285 -21.64 0.11 -3.38
C THR A 285 -21.10 -0.93 -4.39
N GLY A 286 -20.56 -0.48 -5.54
CA GLY A 286 -19.98 -1.33 -6.58
C GLY A 286 -18.46 -1.49 -6.43
N PRO A 287 -17.84 -2.49 -7.08
CA PRO A 287 -16.39 -2.66 -7.05
C PRO A 287 -15.72 -1.41 -7.63
N TYR A 288 -14.88 -0.76 -6.82
CA TYR A 288 -14.07 0.40 -7.20
C TYR A 288 -13.27 0.05 -8.47
N LYS A 289 -13.67 0.62 -9.61
CA LYS A 289 -12.97 0.42 -10.88
C LYS A 289 -11.72 1.30 -10.88
N LEU A 290 -10.62 0.72 -10.44
CA LEU A 290 -9.25 1.24 -10.56
C LEU A 290 -8.86 1.20 -12.06
N SER A 291 -9.46 2.07 -12.87
CA SER A 291 -9.23 2.13 -14.33
C SER A 291 -8.09 3.08 -14.72
N GLN A 292 -7.48 3.75 -13.74
CA GLN A 292 -6.44 4.73 -13.97
C GLN A 292 -5.07 4.08 -13.78
N THR A 293 -4.21 4.32 -14.76
CA THR A 293 -2.78 3.99 -14.71
C THR A 293 -2.02 5.31 -14.78
N LEU A 294 -0.83 5.35 -14.19
CA LEU A 294 0.01 6.53 -14.33
C LEU A 294 0.33 6.79 -15.82
N PRO A 295 0.45 8.07 -16.23
CA PRO A 295 0.86 8.41 -17.58
C PRO A 295 2.20 7.78 -17.96
N ARG A 296 2.37 7.46 -19.25
CA ARG A 296 3.59 6.83 -19.78
C ARG A 296 4.86 7.63 -19.46
N ASN A 297 4.81 8.96 -19.63
CA ASN A 297 5.95 9.84 -19.34
C ASN A 297 6.34 9.82 -17.85
N ALA A 298 5.37 9.85 -16.94
CA ALA A 298 5.64 9.74 -15.51
C ALA A 298 6.22 8.36 -15.15
N THR A 299 5.69 7.30 -15.77
CA THR A 299 6.18 5.93 -15.62
C THR A 299 7.64 5.81 -16.08
N GLU A 300 7.97 6.26 -17.30
CA GLU A 300 9.33 6.22 -17.86
C GLU A 300 10.30 7.04 -16.99
N TYR A 301 9.90 8.22 -16.53
CA TYR A 301 10.70 9.06 -15.65
C TYR A 301 11.06 8.35 -14.33
N ILE A 302 10.10 7.73 -13.65
CA ILE A 302 10.32 6.97 -12.42
C ILE A 302 11.30 5.81 -12.66
N PHE A 303 11.13 5.06 -13.75
CA PHE A 303 12.02 3.93 -14.07
C PHE A 303 13.44 4.38 -14.36
N GLN A 304 13.61 5.50 -15.06
CA GLN A 304 14.93 6.04 -15.38
C GLN A 304 15.66 6.53 -14.12
N ALA A 305 14.95 7.23 -13.23
CA ALA A 305 15.53 7.83 -12.03
C ALA A 305 15.79 6.79 -10.92
N LEU A 306 14.78 6.01 -10.53
CA LEU A 306 14.86 5.17 -9.33
C LEU A 306 15.24 3.71 -9.61
N LYS A 307 15.08 3.24 -10.86
CA LYS A 307 15.18 1.82 -11.23
C LYS A 307 14.42 0.87 -10.26
N PRO A 308 13.08 0.99 -10.16
CA PRO A 308 12.17 0.16 -9.39
C PRO A 308 12.52 -1.25 -8.96
N ARG A 309 12.38 -1.62 -7.68
CA ARG A 309 11.79 -2.93 -7.37
C ARG A 309 10.26 -2.82 -7.39
N LEU A 310 9.61 -3.62 -8.22
CA LEU A 310 8.15 -3.67 -8.31
C LEU A 310 7.62 -4.87 -7.56
N ILE A 311 6.58 -4.65 -6.76
CA ILE A 311 5.79 -5.73 -6.15
C ILE A 311 4.44 -5.72 -6.87
N ALA A 312 4.13 -6.83 -7.56
CA ALA A 312 2.87 -6.97 -8.29
C ALA A 312 1.71 -7.26 -7.32
N LYS A 313 0.55 -6.66 -7.58
CA LYS A 313 -0.73 -6.91 -6.90
C LYS A 313 -1.58 -7.88 -7.71
#